data_AF-A0A1S1JHK0-F1
#
_entry.id   AF-A0A1S1JHK0-F1
#
_cell.length_a   1.000
_cell.length_b   1.000
_cell.length_c   1.000
_cell.angle_alpha   90.00
_cell.angle_beta   90.00
_cell.angle_gamma   90.00
#
_symmetry.space_group_name_H-M   'P 1'
#
loop_
_entity.id
_entity.type
_entity.pdbx_description
1 polymer ?
#
loop_
_entity_poly.entity_id
_entity_poly.type
_entity_poly.pdbx_seq_one_letter_code
_entity_poly.pdbx_strand_id
1 'polypeptide(L)'
;MNGLRCAAIGSVSAIALSPMAAVLVAIVYRFPIPLTGYESGLDAAWPAVVGAVFYLVLGGFLVVGGLGAIAGWAAARLHPDRAVALTMIAAAVIAVLGALSLAVLEYFIGHW
;
A
#
# COMPACT_ATOMS: atom_id res chain seq x y z
N MET A 1 6.71 -21.44 12.02
CA MET A 1 5.83 -21.12 10.87
C MET A 1 6.70 -20.89 9.64
N ASN A 2 6.32 -21.37 8.45
CA ASN A 2 7.20 -21.26 7.27
C ASN A 2 7.34 -19.79 6.84
N GLY A 3 8.58 -19.27 6.82
CA GLY A 3 8.86 -17.88 6.42
C GLY A 3 8.36 -17.54 5.01
N LEU A 4 8.35 -18.52 4.10
CA LEU A 4 7.80 -18.38 2.75
C LEU A 4 6.29 -18.08 2.77
N ARG A 5 5.54 -18.70 3.69
CA ARG A 5 4.10 -18.47 3.85
C ARG A 5 3.82 -17.06 4.34
N CYS A 6 4.60 -16.58 5.32
CA CYS A 6 4.44 -15.22 5.82
C CYS A 6 4.85 -14.18 4.78
N ALA A 7 5.87 -14.47 3.96
CA ALA A 7 6.23 -13.63 2.83
C ALA A 7 5.08 -13.51 1.81
N ALA A 8 4.46 -14.63 1.43
CA ALA A 8 3.31 -14.62 0.53
C ALA A 8 2.11 -13.85 1.12
N ILE A 9 1.80 -14.07 2.40
CA ILE A 9 0.74 -13.33 3.10
C ILE A 9 1.05 -11.83 3.09
N GLY A 10 2.27 -11.43 3.50
CA GLY A 10 2.64 -10.02 3.55
C GLY A 10 2.56 -9.33 2.20
N SER A 11 3.01 -9.99 1.13
CA SER A 11 2.92 -9.47 -0.24
C SER A 11 1.46 -9.26 -0.67
N VAL A 12 0.64 -10.31 -0.58
CA VAL A 12 -0.75 -10.26 -1.03
C VAL A 12 -1.56 -9.28 -0.18
N SER A 13 -1.36 -9.28 1.14
CA SER A 13 -2.07 -8.37 2.04
C SER A 13 -1.69 -6.91 1.80
N ALA A 14 -0.42 -6.58 1.54
CA ALA A 14 -0.01 -5.20 1.28
C ALA A 14 -0.64 -4.67 -0.03
N ILE A 15 -0.64 -5.50 -1.08
CA ILE A 15 -1.29 -5.17 -2.36
C ILE A 15 -2.81 -5.02 -2.16
N ALA A 16 -3.46 -5.99 -1.51
CA ALA A 16 -4.91 -5.98 -1.30
C ALA A 16 -5.38 -4.80 -0.42
N LEU A 17 -4.56 -4.35 0.53
CA LEU A 17 -4.87 -3.21 1.39
C LEU A 17 -4.59 -1.85 0.74
N SER A 18 -3.83 -1.81 -0.35
CA SER A 18 -3.44 -0.55 -1.02
C SER A 18 -4.61 0.31 -1.48
N PRO A 19 -5.71 -0.23 -2.07
CA PRO A 19 -6.87 0.59 -2.41
C PRO A 19 -7.55 1.21 -1.19
N MET A 20 -7.64 0.47 -0.08
CA MET A 20 -8.20 1.02 1.16
C MET A 20 -7.29 2.09 1.77
N ALA A 21 -5.97 1.89 1.71
CA ALA A 21 -5.01 2.91 2.10
C ALA A 21 -5.12 4.19 1.26
N ALA A 22 -5.32 4.07 -0.05
CA ALA A 22 -5.55 5.21 -0.94
C ALA A 22 -6.83 5.98 -0.60
N VAL A 23 -7.93 5.28 -0.30
CA VAL A 23 -9.17 5.90 0.20
C VAL A 23 -8.90 6.70 1.47
N LEU A 24 -8.22 6.12 2.45
CA LEU A 24 -7.92 6.79 3.71
C LEU A 24 -7.07 8.05 3.46
N VAL A 25 -6.04 7.95 2.61
CA VAL A 25 -5.17 9.08 2.26
C VAL A 25 -5.94 10.16 1.48
N ALA A 26 -6.83 9.79 0.56
CA ALA A 26 -7.67 10.73 -0.17
C ALA A 26 -8.63 11.50 0.75
N ILE A 27 -9.24 10.80 1.71
CA ILE A 27 -10.18 11.40 2.66
C ILE A 27 -9.45 12.39 3.59
N VAL A 28 -8.27 12.02 4.10
CA VAL A 28 -7.55 12.81 5.12
C VAL A 28 -6.66 13.89 4.50
N TYR A 29 -6.15 13.69 3.29
CA TYR A 29 -5.20 14.58 2.66
C TYR A 29 -5.56 14.84 1.19
N ARG A 30 -5.04 14.01 0.28
CA ARG A 30 -5.33 14.00 -1.16
C ARG A 30 -4.67 12.77 -1.76
N PHE A 31 -5.16 12.32 -2.91
CA PHE A 31 -4.57 11.21 -3.63
C PHE A 31 -4.56 11.51 -5.14
N PRO A 32 -3.47 11.16 -5.86
CA PRO A 32 -3.45 11.37 -7.30
C PRO A 32 -4.42 10.40 -7.97
N ILE A 33 -5.30 10.93 -8.80
CA ILE A 33 -6.24 10.17 -9.61
C ILE A 33 -5.81 10.32 -11.08
N PRO A 34 -5.66 9.21 -11.81
CA PRO A 34 -5.30 9.26 -13.22
C PRO A 34 -6.27 10.16 -14.00
N LEU A 35 -5.72 11.07 -14.81
CA LEU A 35 -6.45 11.98 -15.71
C LEU A 35 -7.20 13.14 -15.05
N THR A 36 -7.36 13.17 -13.71
CA THR A 36 -8.04 14.26 -13.00
C THR A 36 -7.14 15.03 -12.02
N GLY A 37 -5.98 14.47 -11.67
CA GLY A 37 -5.02 15.12 -10.78
C GLY A 37 -5.23 14.72 -9.33
N TYR A 38 -4.78 15.54 -8.38
CA TYR A 38 -4.94 15.24 -6.95
C TYR A 38 -6.32 15.67 -6.45
N GLU A 39 -7.07 14.75 -5.88
CA GLU A 39 -8.36 15.04 -5.25
C GLU A 39 -8.38 14.62 -3.78
N SER A 40 -9.33 15.18 -3.02
CA SER A 40 -9.45 14.99 -1.58
C SER A 40 -10.91 14.91 -1.13
N GLY A 41 -11.16 14.28 0.01
CA GLY A 41 -12.49 14.20 0.64
C GLY A 41 -13.23 12.89 0.35
N LEU A 42 -14.48 12.82 0.79
CA LEU A 42 -15.31 11.61 0.67
C LEU A 42 -15.63 11.26 -0.79
N ASP A 43 -15.83 12.27 -1.64
CA ASP A 43 -16.13 12.07 -3.06
C ASP A 43 -14.95 11.46 -3.83
N ALA A 44 -13.71 11.69 -3.33
CA ALA A 44 -12.49 11.11 -3.89
C ALA A 44 -12.28 9.64 -3.49
N ALA A 45 -13.09 9.07 -2.59
CA ALA A 45 -12.90 7.70 -2.10
C ALA A 45 -12.96 6.67 -3.24
N TRP A 46 -14.02 6.69 -4.05
CA TRP A 46 -14.16 5.74 -5.16
C TRP A 46 -13.10 5.95 -6.26
N PRO A 47 -12.85 7.18 -6.74
CA PRO A 47 -11.74 7.45 -7.65
C PRO A 47 -10.37 7.00 -7.12
N ALA A 48 -10.10 7.16 -5.80
CA ALA A 48 -8.85 6.74 -5.19
C ALA A 48 -8.64 5.22 -5.23
N VAL A 49 -9.70 4.41 -5.12
CA VAL A 49 -9.62 2.95 -5.33
C VAL A 49 -9.14 2.64 -6.74
N VAL A 50 -9.74 3.28 -7.75
CA VAL A 50 -9.38 3.09 -9.16
C VAL A 50 -7.94 3.55 -9.41
N GLY A 51 -7.56 4.72 -8.86
CA GLY A 51 -6.21 5.24 -8.94
C GLY A 51 -5.18 4.30 -8.31
N ALA A 52 -5.45 3.77 -7.12
CA ALA A 52 -4.55 2.81 -6.47
C ALA A 52 -4.32 1.56 -7.31
N VAL A 53 -5.39 1.00 -7.91
CA VAL A 53 -5.26 -0.14 -8.83
C VAL A 53 -4.42 0.23 -10.05
N PHE A 54 -4.64 1.42 -10.63
CA PHE A 54 -3.85 1.90 -11.75
C PHE A 54 -2.35 1.97 -11.42
N TYR A 55 -1.97 2.57 -10.28
CA TYR A 55 -0.56 2.65 -9.86
C TYR A 55 0.04 1.31 -9.46
N LEU A 56 -0.77 0.41 -8.88
CA LEU A 56 -0.35 -0.97 -8.65
C LEU A 56 0.00 -1.65 -9.97
N VAL A 57 -0.86 -1.57 -10.98
CA VAL A 57 -0.63 -2.16 -12.32
C VAL A 57 0.60 -1.56 -13.01
N LEU A 58 0.86 -0.26 -12.84
CA LEU A 58 2.06 0.41 -13.36
C LEU A 58 3.37 -0.02 -12.68
N GLY A 59 3.32 -0.91 -11.70
CA GLY A 59 4.50 -1.50 -11.05
C GLY A 59 4.52 -1.31 -9.54
N GLY A 60 3.57 -0.56 -8.96
CA GLY A 60 3.43 -0.43 -7.51
C GLY A 60 3.31 -1.78 -6.79
N PHE A 61 2.76 -2.80 -7.46
CA PHE A 61 2.68 -4.16 -6.90
C PHE A 61 4.05 -4.78 -6.58
N LEU A 62 5.09 -4.47 -7.37
CA LEU A 62 6.44 -4.99 -7.14
C LEU A 62 7.04 -4.38 -5.87
N VAL A 63 6.85 -3.07 -5.69
CA VAL A 63 7.38 -2.33 -4.54
C VAL A 63 6.62 -2.70 -3.27
N VAL A 64 5.29 -2.52 -3.28
CA VAL A 64 4.43 -2.77 -2.11
C VAL A 64 4.41 -4.26 -1.75
N GLY A 65 4.27 -5.14 -2.75
CA GLY A 65 4.30 -6.59 -2.55
C GLY A 65 5.67 -7.10 -2.12
N GLY A 66 6.75 -6.56 -2.70
CA GLY A 66 8.12 -6.89 -2.31
C GLY A 66 8.43 -6.52 -0.85
N LEU A 67 8.10 -5.28 -0.46
CA LEU A 67 8.24 -4.84 0.93
C LEU A 67 7.37 -5.67 1.88
N GLY A 68 6.13 -5.96 1.49
CA GLY A 68 5.24 -6.84 2.26
C GLY A 68 5.81 -8.24 2.45
N ALA A 69 6.42 -8.81 1.40
CA ALA A 69 7.07 -10.12 1.46
C ALA A 69 8.26 -10.13 2.42
N ILE A 70 9.12 -9.11 2.33
CA ILE A 70 10.29 -8.96 3.20
C ILE A 70 9.84 -8.81 4.65
N ALA A 71 8.84 -7.97 4.92
CA ALA A 71 8.31 -7.76 6.26
C ALA A 71 7.71 -9.05 6.84
N GLY A 72 6.92 -9.80 6.05
CA GLY A 72 6.35 -11.08 6.49
C GLY A 72 7.41 -12.14 6.76
N TRP A 73 8.44 -12.22 5.91
CA TRP A 73 9.57 -13.12 6.10
C TRP A 73 10.39 -12.79 7.36
N ALA A 74 10.60 -11.49 7.63
CA ALA A 74 11.28 -11.01 8.83
C ALA A 74 10.45 -11.28 10.10
N ALA A 75 9.15 -11.00 10.07
CA ALA A 75 8.24 -11.28 11.19
C ALA A 75 8.24 -12.77 11.57
N ALA A 76 8.28 -13.66 10.57
CA ALA A 76 8.37 -15.11 10.80
C ALA A 76 9.67 -15.56 11.50
N ARG A 77 10.78 -14.83 11.34
CA ARG A 77 12.06 -15.14 12.00
C ARG A 77 12.16 -14.54 13.39
N LEU A 78 11.72 -13.30 13.54
CA LEU A 78 11.89 -12.56 14.79
C LEU A 78 10.86 -12.97 15.84
N HIS A 79 9.63 -13.24 15.43
CA HIS A 79 8.51 -13.50 16.33
C HIS A 79 7.61 -14.62 15.79
N PRO A 80 8.07 -15.89 15.77
CA PRO A 80 7.33 -17.00 15.17
C PRO A 80 5.92 -17.18 15.76
N ASP A 81 5.72 -16.88 17.04
CA ASP A 81 4.43 -17.02 17.75
C ASP A 81 3.39 -15.96 17.33
N ARG A 82 3.84 -14.79 16.84
CA ARG A 82 2.99 -13.66 16.44
C ARG A 82 3.13 -13.28 14.96
N ALA A 83 3.78 -14.15 14.19
CA ALA A 83 4.25 -13.80 12.85
C ALA A 83 3.13 -13.41 11.89
N VAL A 84 1.95 -14.05 11.93
CA VAL A 84 0.82 -13.64 11.06
C VAL A 84 0.32 -12.24 11.43
N ALA A 85 0.09 -11.98 12.71
CA ALA A 85 -0.43 -10.69 13.17
C ALA A 85 0.54 -9.55 12.83
N LEU A 86 1.83 -9.73 13.09
CA LEU A 86 2.86 -8.75 12.73
C LEU A 86 3.00 -8.57 11.21
N THR A 87 2.85 -9.64 10.43
CA THR A 87 2.83 -9.55 8.96
C THR A 87 1.67 -8.69 8.47
N MET A 88 0.47 -8.88 9.02
CA MET A 88 -0.73 -8.10 8.65
C MET A 88 -0.58 -6.62 9.02
N ILE A 89 -0.05 -6.33 10.21
CA ILE A 89 0.22 -4.95 10.64
C ILE A 89 1.24 -4.30 9.72
N ALA A 90 2.36 -4.99 9.43
CA ALA A 90 3.39 -4.47 8.54
C ALA A 90 2.85 -4.24 7.13
N ALA A 91 2.05 -5.17 6.60
CA ALA A 91 1.39 -5.03 5.29
C ALA A 91 0.47 -3.79 5.23
N ALA A 92 -0.33 -3.55 6.28
CA ALA A 92 -1.18 -2.37 6.37
C ALA A 92 -0.35 -1.07 6.41
N VAL A 93 0.73 -1.04 7.20
CA VAL A 93 1.64 0.10 7.27
C VAL A 93 2.28 0.36 5.91
N ILE A 94 2.77 -0.67 5.23
CA ILE A 94 3.38 -0.56 3.90
C ILE A 94 2.38 -0.04 2.87
N ALA A 95 1.13 -0.51 2.91
CA ALA A 95 0.07 -0.02 2.02
C ALA A 95 -0.19 1.49 2.23
N VAL A 96 -0.28 1.93 3.49
CA VAL A 96 -0.44 3.36 3.84
C VAL A 96 0.77 4.18 3.41
N LEU A 97 1.99 3.70 3.64
CA LEU A 97 3.21 4.38 3.19
C LEU A 97 3.29 4.45 1.66
N GLY A 98 2.87 3.41 0.94
CA GLY A 98 2.78 3.41 -0.52
C GLY A 98 1.80 4.46 -1.02
N ALA A 99 0.60 4.52 -0.43
CA ALA A 99 -0.40 5.53 -0.78
C ALA A 99 0.07 6.96 -0.48
N LEU A 100 0.69 7.18 0.69
CA LEU A 100 1.28 8.47 1.06
C LEU A 100 2.42 8.86 0.11
N SER A 101 3.25 7.91 -0.32
CA SER A 101 4.34 8.17 -1.27
C SER A 101 3.81 8.71 -2.60
N LEU A 102 2.67 8.18 -3.07
CA LEU A 102 1.97 8.72 -4.24
C LEU A 102 1.36 10.10 -3.95
N ALA A 103 0.78 10.31 -2.78
CA ALA A 103 0.16 11.59 -2.38
C ALA A 103 1.16 12.76 -2.28
N VAL A 104 2.45 12.46 -2.06
CA VAL A 104 3.53 13.46 -2.01
C VAL A 104 4.41 13.44 -3.25
N LEU A 105 4.09 12.61 -4.24
CA LEU A 105 4.97 12.37 -5.39
C LEU A 105 5.22 13.64 -6.21
N GLU A 106 4.22 14.53 -6.33
CA GLU A 106 4.36 15.80 -7.06
C GLU A 106 5.53 16.68 -6.57
N TYR A 107 5.90 16.59 -5.29
CA TYR A 107 7.02 17.36 -4.74
C TYR A 107 8.39 16.89 -5.27
N PHE A 108 8.44 15.67 -5.82
CA PHE A 108 9.68 15.08 -6.35
C PHE A 108 9.76 15.12 -7.87
N ILE A 109 8.63 15.01 -8.58
CA ILE A 109 8.60 14.87 -10.04
C ILE A 109 7.89 16.01 -10.78
N GLY A 110 7.40 17.01 -10.05
CA GLY A 110 6.69 18.17 -10.60
C GLY A 110 5.16 17.99 -10.57
N HIS A 111 4.44 19.09 -10.81
CA HIS A 111 2.98 19.11 -10.84
C HIS A 111 2.47 18.27 -12.02
N TRP A 112 1.39 17.52 -11.77
CA TRP A 112 0.65 16.71 -12.74
C TRP A 112 -0.69 17.36 -13.06
#